data_AF-A0A1M6TSH6-F1
#
_entry.id   AF-A0A1M6TSH6-F1
#
_cell.length_a   1.000
_cell.length_b   1.000
_cell.length_c   1.000
_cell.angle_alpha   90.00
_cell.angle_beta   90.00
_cell.angle_gamma   90.00
#
_symmetry.space_group_name_H-M   'P 1'
#
loop_
_entity.id
_entity.type
_entity.pdbx_description
1 polymer ?
#
loop_
_entity_poly.entity_id
_entity_poly.type
_entity_poly.pdbx_seq_one_letter_code
_entity_poly.pdbx_strand_id
1 'polypeptide(L)'
;MKKLVRKQSMFFYAFLFLTIFSCKDKNVNEKKEVSSITPTEKPTEVTEKVKPLSIVGTYSFGTNLEKGAIGKVYVYPITDSTAVFYLDVSEGAPDYMLTTLYGEMLVKDNVGTYDSKKDKQGAEQYGDALSNCVMKFEFKQGELTIKPKEKGCGFGKDASVYSTYKLINETTPKYFENVQGTKSYPVELILEKYKK
;
A
#
# COMPACT_ATOMS: atom_id res chain seq x y z
N MET A 1 -20.49 -9.06 -54.04
CA MET A 1 -19.70 -7.81 -54.06
C MET A 1 -20.59 -6.64 -53.70
N LYS A 2 -20.28 -5.91 -52.63
CA LYS A 2 -20.61 -4.48 -52.40
C LYS A 2 -19.84 -4.04 -51.15
N LYS A 3 -18.69 -3.39 -51.38
CA LYS A 3 -17.89 -2.72 -50.35
C LYS A 3 -18.59 -1.41 -49.99
N LEU A 4 -18.91 -1.20 -48.71
CA LEU A 4 -19.29 0.12 -48.20
C LEU A 4 -18.04 0.75 -47.57
N VAL A 5 -17.51 1.77 -48.23
CA VAL A 5 -16.38 2.58 -47.78
C VAL A 5 -16.95 3.74 -46.95
N ARG A 6 -16.62 3.80 -45.66
CA ARG A 6 -16.96 4.96 -44.80
C ARG A 6 -15.70 5.81 -44.61
N LYS A 7 -15.65 6.91 -45.36
CA LYS A 7 -14.70 8.03 -45.19
C LYS A 7 -14.95 8.67 -43.82
N GLN A 8 -13.93 8.75 -42.96
CA GLN A 8 -13.95 9.67 -41.82
C GLN A 8 -12.99 10.83 -42.09
N SER A 9 -13.53 12.03 -41.96
CA SER A 9 -12.89 13.32 -42.19
C SER A 9 -12.04 13.70 -40.98
N MET A 10 -10.83 14.19 -41.25
CA MET A 10 -9.98 14.90 -40.29
C MET A 10 -10.72 16.10 -39.70
N PHE A 11 -10.57 16.32 -38.40
CA PHE A 11 -10.66 17.65 -37.79
C PHE A 11 -9.50 17.83 -36.80
N PHE A 12 -8.53 18.62 -37.23
CA PHE A 12 -7.50 19.25 -36.40
C PHE A 12 -8.17 20.25 -35.45
N TYR A 13 -7.88 20.17 -34.15
CA TYR A 13 -8.04 21.31 -33.25
C TYR A 13 -6.78 21.44 -32.40
N ALA A 14 -5.94 22.40 -32.79
CA ALA A 14 -4.90 22.96 -31.94
C ALA A 14 -5.57 23.96 -30.99
N PHE A 15 -5.39 23.78 -29.69
CA PHE A 15 -5.68 24.83 -28.70
C PHE A 15 -4.40 25.16 -27.95
N LEU A 16 -3.88 26.34 -28.26
CA LEU A 16 -2.77 27.02 -27.63
C LEU A 16 -3.38 28.00 -26.63
N PHE A 17 -3.14 27.81 -25.33
CA PHE A 17 -3.33 28.86 -24.32
C PHE A 17 -2.15 28.90 -23.37
N LEU A 18 -1.25 29.84 -23.67
CA LEU A 18 -0.32 30.47 -22.76
C LEU A 18 -1.11 31.45 -21.89
N THR A 19 -1.11 31.29 -20.56
CA THR A 19 -1.09 32.45 -19.66
C THR A 19 -0.19 32.15 -18.46
N ILE A 20 0.70 33.11 -18.25
CA ILE A 20 1.76 33.21 -17.26
C ILE A 20 1.12 33.85 -16.02
N PHE A 21 1.12 33.17 -14.87
CA PHE A 21 0.90 33.83 -13.59
C PHE A 21 2.24 33.92 -12.85
N SER A 22 2.82 35.11 -12.95
CA SER A 22 3.95 35.56 -12.15
C SER A 22 3.37 36.19 -10.88
N CYS A 23 3.60 35.58 -9.72
CA CYS A 23 3.44 36.26 -8.43
C CYS A 23 4.82 36.48 -7.83
N LYS A 24 5.25 37.74 -7.90
CA LYS A 24 6.42 38.29 -7.23
C LYS A 24 5.89 39.46 -6.40
N ASP A 25 6.02 39.35 -5.08
CA ASP A 25 6.09 40.44 -4.10
C ASP A 25 6.01 39.79 -2.70
N LYS A 26 6.63 40.25 -1.62
CA LYS A 26 7.77 41.13 -1.33
C LYS A 26 8.03 40.88 0.16
N ASN A 27 9.30 40.77 0.55
CA ASN A 27 9.71 40.79 1.95
C ASN A 27 9.36 42.15 2.57
N VAL A 28 8.72 42.16 3.75
CA VAL A 28 8.78 43.28 4.69
C VAL A 28 9.06 42.70 6.07
N ASN A 29 10.33 42.84 6.47
CA ASN A 29 10.74 42.81 7.87
C ASN A 29 10.29 44.12 8.52
N GLU A 30 9.52 44.06 9.60
CA GLU A 30 9.44 45.16 10.55
C GLU A 30 9.76 44.63 11.95
N LYS A 31 10.94 45.02 12.42
CA LYS A 31 11.47 44.79 13.75
C LYS A 31 10.84 45.83 14.69
N LYS A 32 10.11 45.38 15.72
CA LYS A 32 9.85 46.19 16.92
C LYS A 32 10.40 45.47 18.15
N GLU A 33 11.35 46.15 18.77
CA GLU A 33 12.06 45.79 19.99
C GLU A 33 11.42 46.56 21.15
N VAL A 34 10.82 45.87 22.13
CA VAL A 34 10.58 46.42 23.49
C VAL A 34 10.70 45.31 24.53
N SER A 35 11.81 45.37 25.25
CA SER A 35 12.01 45.18 26.70
C SER A 35 11.26 44.08 27.47
N SER A 36 12.07 43.07 27.86
CA SER A 36 12.21 42.49 29.21
C SER A 36 10.98 41.96 29.97
N ILE A 37 10.81 40.63 30.02
CA ILE A 37 10.26 39.91 31.20
C ILE A 37 10.88 38.49 31.29
N THR A 38 11.61 38.25 32.38
CA THR A 38 11.89 37.01 33.17
C THR A 38 11.94 35.62 32.49
N PRO A 39 12.96 34.77 32.80
CA PRO A 39 13.16 33.47 32.14
C PRO A 39 12.03 32.49 32.47
N THR A 40 11.19 32.22 31.48
CA THR A 40 10.18 31.16 31.55
C THR A 40 10.75 29.93 30.87
N GLU A 41 10.78 28.86 31.66
CA GLU A 41 11.08 27.47 31.37
C GLU A 41 10.93 27.08 29.89
N LYS A 42 12.03 26.59 29.31
CA LYS A 42 12.07 26.02 27.96
C LYS A 42 11.06 24.86 27.90
N PRO A 43 10.09 24.86 26.95
CA PRO A 43 9.30 23.67 26.69
C PRO A 43 10.27 22.56 26.28
N THR A 44 10.42 21.56 27.15
CA THR A 44 11.03 20.29 26.76
C THR A 44 10.06 19.65 25.78
N GLU A 45 10.22 19.98 24.50
CA GLU A 45 9.65 19.23 23.40
C GLU A 45 10.25 17.83 23.49
N VAL A 46 9.54 16.94 24.17
CA VAL A 46 9.79 15.51 24.12
C VAL A 46 9.44 15.10 22.70
N THR A 47 10.41 15.26 21.81
CA THR A 47 10.46 14.55 20.53
C THR A 47 10.70 13.09 20.89
N GLU A 48 9.64 12.41 21.32
CA GLU A 48 9.63 10.96 21.41
C GLU A 48 9.96 10.46 20.01
N LYS A 49 11.17 9.93 19.84
CA LYS A 49 11.59 9.28 18.60
C LYS A 49 10.66 8.10 18.40
N VAL A 50 9.63 8.32 17.59
CA VAL A 50 8.70 7.30 17.13
C VAL A 50 9.54 6.16 16.55
N LYS A 51 9.54 5.02 17.24
CA LYS A 51 10.32 3.85 16.82
C LYS A 51 9.75 3.38 15.49
N PRO A 52 10.57 3.23 14.43
CA PRO A 52 10.07 2.73 13.17
C PRO A 52 9.54 1.31 13.34
N LEU A 53 8.45 0.99 12.64
CA LEU A 53 7.88 -0.36 12.60
C LEU A 53 8.95 -1.36 12.18
N SER A 54 9.20 -2.36 13.02
CA SER A 54 10.19 -3.43 12.76
C SER A 54 9.75 -4.47 11.74
N ILE A 55 8.52 -4.37 11.25
CA ILE A 55 7.89 -5.31 10.31
C ILE A 55 8.00 -4.86 8.83
N VAL A 56 8.69 -3.75 8.59
CA VAL A 56 8.83 -3.16 7.26
C VAL A 56 9.70 -4.05 6.39
N GLY A 57 9.33 -4.18 5.12
CA GLY A 57 10.13 -4.91 4.17
C GLY A 57 9.33 -5.64 3.10
N THR A 58 10.03 -6.57 2.45
CA THR A 58 9.47 -7.50 1.48
C THR A 58 9.68 -8.92 1.98
N TYR A 59 8.59 -9.68 2.04
CA TYR A 59 8.56 -11.08 2.44
C TYR A 59 8.15 -11.93 1.25
N SER A 60 8.71 -13.13 1.09
CA SER A 60 8.35 -14.01 -0.01
C SER A 60 8.42 -15.50 0.34
N PHE A 61 7.68 -16.31 -0.41
CA PHE A 61 7.88 -17.76 -0.49
C PHE A 61 7.85 -18.21 -1.95
N GLY A 62 8.41 -19.38 -2.22
CA GLY A 62 8.51 -19.93 -3.57
C GLY A 62 9.43 -19.10 -4.47
N THR A 63 9.87 -19.70 -5.58
CA THR A 63 10.80 -19.04 -6.52
C THR A 63 10.53 -19.38 -7.99
N ASN A 64 9.68 -20.37 -8.27
CA ASN A 64 9.46 -20.87 -9.62
C ASN A 64 7.99 -21.27 -9.80
N LEU A 65 7.27 -20.50 -10.64
CA LEU A 65 5.86 -20.70 -10.96
C LEU A 65 5.57 -22.07 -11.58
N GLU A 66 6.52 -22.65 -12.32
CA GLU A 66 6.37 -23.97 -12.94
C GLU A 66 6.47 -25.12 -11.92
N LYS A 67 7.01 -24.84 -10.72
CA LYS A 67 7.25 -25.84 -9.67
C LYS A 67 6.28 -25.76 -8.49
N GLY A 68 5.44 -24.72 -8.45
CA GLY A 68 4.42 -24.54 -7.43
C GLY A 68 4.17 -23.07 -7.13
N ALA A 69 3.40 -22.85 -6.06
CA ALA A 69 2.99 -21.53 -5.65
C ALA A 69 4.18 -20.63 -5.29
N ILE A 70 4.02 -19.34 -5.58
CA ILE A 70 4.91 -18.27 -5.15
C ILE A 70 4.10 -17.14 -4.54
N GLY A 71 4.70 -16.38 -3.64
CA GLY A 71 4.05 -15.22 -3.08
C GLY A 71 5.03 -14.17 -2.60
N LYS A 72 4.58 -12.91 -2.67
CA LYS A 72 5.27 -11.76 -2.10
C LYS A 72 4.28 -10.94 -1.25
N VAL A 73 4.81 -10.42 -0.15
CA VAL A 73 4.12 -9.43 0.68
C VAL A 73 5.06 -8.26 0.88
N TYR A 74 4.61 -7.08 0.50
CA TYR A 74 5.29 -5.83 0.77
C TYR A 74 4.63 -5.15 1.95
N VAL A 75 5.41 -4.64 2.90
CA VAL A 75 4.93 -3.89 4.07
C VAL A 75 5.53 -2.50 4.05
N TYR A 76 4.66 -1.50 3.90
CA TYR A 76 5.00 -0.08 3.88
C TYR A 76 4.44 0.61 5.14
N PRO A 77 5.27 1.27 5.96
CA PRO A 77 4.79 1.93 7.18
C PRO A 77 4.09 3.25 6.84
N ILE A 78 2.94 3.52 7.48
CA ILE A 78 2.28 4.84 7.46
C ILE A 78 2.62 5.59 8.75
N THR A 79 2.43 4.92 9.89
CA THR A 79 2.78 5.41 11.22
C THR A 79 3.57 4.34 11.98
N ASP A 80 3.78 4.51 13.28
CA ASP A 80 4.32 3.49 14.19
C ASP A 80 3.39 2.31 14.48
N SER A 81 2.12 2.45 14.12
CA SER A 81 1.04 1.54 14.49
C SER A 81 0.13 1.21 13.31
N THR A 82 0.41 1.76 12.13
CA THR A 82 -0.35 1.55 10.91
C THR A 82 0.60 1.30 9.76
N ALA A 83 0.33 0.27 8.98
CA ALA A 83 1.06 -0.04 7.76
C ALA A 83 0.10 -0.43 6.65
N VAL A 84 0.53 -0.21 5.42
CA VAL A 84 -0.11 -0.76 4.24
C VAL A 84 0.64 -2.01 3.82
N PHE A 85 -0.12 -3.02 3.40
CA PHE A 85 0.43 -4.22 2.79
C PHE A 85 -0.03 -4.35 1.34
N TYR A 86 0.82 -4.98 0.53
CA TYR A 86 0.47 -5.50 -0.78
C TYR A 86 0.84 -6.98 -0.82
N LEU A 87 -0.18 -7.82 -0.88
CA LEU A 87 -0.09 -9.27 -1.02
C LEU A 87 -0.28 -9.62 -2.49
N ASP A 88 0.60 -10.45 -3.03
CA ASP A 88 0.50 -10.97 -4.38
C ASP A 88 0.98 -12.43 -4.39
N VAL A 89 0.08 -13.33 -4.76
CA VAL A 89 0.29 -14.79 -4.71
C VAL A 89 -0.17 -15.41 -6.02
N SER A 90 0.61 -16.36 -6.51
CA SER A 90 0.23 -17.25 -7.60
C SER A 90 0.26 -18.69 -7.12
N GLU A 91 -0.74 -19.49 -7.49
CA GLU A 91 -0.76 -20.93 -7.23
C GLU A 91 0.24 -21.72 -8.10
N GLY A 92 0.86 -21.08 -9.10
CA GLY A 92 1.77 -21.73 -10.04
C GLY A 92 1.05 -22.68 -11.01
N ALA A 93 1.83 -23.49 -11.73
CA ALA A 93 1.30 -24.45 -12.69
C ALA A 93 0.40 -25.52 -12.05
N PRO A 94 -0.67 -25.98 -12.72
CA PRO A 94 -1.07 -25.62 -14.10
C PRO A 94 -2.04 -24.45 -14.19
N ASP A 95 -2.66 -24.03 -13.08
CA ASP A 95 -3.82 -23.13 -13.12
C ASP A 95 -3.44 -21.65 -13.03
N TYR A 96 -2.24 -21.34 -12.54
CA TYR A 96 -1.67 -19.99 -12.43
C TYR A 96 -2.59 -18.95 -11.78
N MET A 97 -3.52 -19.40 -10.92
CA MET A 97 -4.49 -18.52 -10.27
C MET A 97 -3.75 -17.44 -9.47
N LEU A 98 -4.13 -16.18 -9.67
CA LEU A 98 -3.52 -15.02 -9.02
C LEU A 98 -4.43 -14.44 -7.95
N THR A 99 -3.85 -14.06 -6.82
CA THR A 99 -4.52 -13.38 -5.71
C THR A 99 -3.73 -12.15 -5.28
N THR A 100 -4.34 -10.96 -5.41
CA THR A 100 -3.72 -9.67 -5.11
C THR A 100 -4.53 -8.83 -4.11
N LEU A 101 -4.10 -8.76 -2.85
CA LEU A 101 -4.79 -7.96 -1.84
C LEU A 101 -3.94 -6.76 -1.41
N TYR A 102 -4.51 -5.57 -1.55
CA TYR A 102 -3.96 -4.34 -1.00
C TYR A 102 -4.83 -3.87 0.17
N GLY A 103 -4.22 -3.56 1.30
CA GLY A 103 -4.97 -3.18 2.49
C GLY A 103 -4.14 -2.40 3.50
N GLU A 104 -4.85 -1.76 4.42
CA GLU A 104 -4.26 -1.11 5.59
C GLU A 104 -4.43 -2.03 6.80
N MET A 105 -3.36 -2.21 7.57
CA MET A 105 -3.37 -3.00 8.79
C MET A 105 -2.94 -2.16 10.00
N LEU A 106 -3.63 -2.40 11.11
CA LEU A 106 -3.21 -1.91 12.42
C LEU A 106 -2.17 -2.88 12.99
N VAL A 107 -1.04 -2.33 13.42
CA VAL A 107 0.11 -3.10 13.89
C VAL A 107 0.27 -2.91 15.39
N LYS A 108 0.23 -4.02 16.13
CA LYS A 108 0.50 -4.05 17.56
C LYS A 108 1.28 -5.31 17.90
N ASP A 109 2.35 -5.18 18.68
CA ASP A 109 3.16 -6.31 19.17
C ASP A 109 3.63 -7.26 18.04
N ASN A 110 4.10 -6.70 16.92
CA ASN A 110 4.48 -7.44 15.70
C ASN A 110 3.35 -8.28 15.08
N VAL A 111 2.10 -7.90 15.31
CA VAL A 111 0.92 -8.48 14.67
C VAL A 111 0.17 -7.38 13.93
N GLY A 112 0.12 -7.50 12.60
CA GLY A 112 -0.76 -6.70 11.75
C GLY A 112 -2.16 -7.28 11.73
N THR A 113 -3.19 -6.44 11.83
CA THR A 113 -4.60 -6.83 11.71
C THR A 113 -5.26 -6.06 10.57
N TYR A 114 -5.71 -6.79 9.56
CA TYR A 114 -6.53 -6.29 8.47
C TYR A 114 -7.98 -6.66 8.72
N ASP A 115 -8.91 -5.70 8.66
CA ASP A 115 -10.35 -5.91 8.84
C ASP A 115 -11.07 -5.42 7.58
N SER A 116 -11.52 -6.36 6.75
CA SER A 116 -12.15 -6.03 5.46
C SER A 116 -13.45 -5.27 5.61
N LYS A 117 -14.12 -5.31 6.78
CA LYS A 117 -15.33 -4.49 7.04
C LYS A 117 -15.01 -3.00 7.05
N LYS A 118 -13.78 -2.65 7.41
CA LYS A 118 -13.29 -1.27 7.44
C LYS A 118 -12.70 -0.86 6.09
N ASP A 119 -12.44 -1.82 5.21
CA ASP A 119 -11.86 -1.61 3.90
C ASP A 119 -12.91 -1.79 2.79
N LYS A 120 -13.67 -0.72 2.52
CA LYS A 120 -14.75 -0.74 1.52
C LYS A 120 -14.26 -1.19 0.14
N GLN A 121 -13.07 -0.74 -0.27
CA GLN A 121 -12.51 -1.08 -1.58
C GLN A 121 -12.05 -2.54 -1.63
N GLY A 122 -11.40 -3.04 -0.58
CA GLY A 122 -10.99 -4.45 -0.50
C GLY A 122 -12.18 -5.41 -0.47
N ALA A 123 -13.27 -5.03 0.22
CA ALA A 123 -14.50 -5.81 0.26
C ALA A 123 -15.22 -5.86 -1.11
N GLU A 124 -15.25 -4.74 -1.85
CA GLU A 124 -15.84 -4.69 -3.20
C GLU A 124 -15.05 -5.54 -4.20
N GLN A 125 -13.71 -5.54 -4.13
CA GLN A 125 -12.85 -6.29 -5.05
C GLN A 125 -13.06 -7.81 -4.96
N TYR A 126 -13.30 -8.33 -3.75
CA TYR A 126 -13.31 -9.77 -3.47
C TYR A 126 -14.69 -10.34 -3.10
N GLY A 127 -15.71 -9.47 -3.03
CA GLY A 127 -17.09 -9.85 -2.72
C GLY A 127 -17.18 -10.70 -1.45
N ASP A 128 -17.97 -11.77 -1.52
CA ASP A 128 -18.26 -12.62 -0.38
C ASP A 128 -17.01 -13.27 0.24
N ALA A 129 -15.96 -13.53 -0.55
CA ALA A 129 -14.75 -14.22 -0.09
C ALA A 129 -13.98 -13.44 0.99
N LEU A 130 -13.92 -12.11 0.86
CA LEU A 130 -13.40 -11.23 1.90
C LEU A 130 -14.50 -10.47 2.64
N SER A 131 -15.77 -10.82 2.47
CA SER A 131 -16.82 -10.19 3.26
C SER A 131 -16.64 -10.55 4.74
N ASN A 132 -16.66 -9.53 5.61
CA ASN A 132 -16.64 -9.72 7.05
C ASN A 132 -15.41 -10.45 7.63
N CYS A 133 -14.25 -10.23 7.03
CA CYS A 133 -13.01 -10.95 7.30
C CYS A 133 -12.00 -10.17 8.11
N VAL A 134 -11.42 -10.82 9.12
CA VAL A 134 -10.22 -10.32 9.80
C VAL A 134 -9.05 -11.23 9.50
N MET A 135 -7.98 -10.66 8.95
CA MET A 135 -6.72 -11.35 8.71
C MET A 135 -5.63 -10.86 9.67
N LYS A 136 -4.83 -11.80 10.18
CA LYS A 136 -3.67 -11.52 11.02
C LYS A 136 -2.38 -11.78 10.24
N PHE A 137 -1.46 -10.84 10.36
CA PHE A 137 -0.10 -10.86 9.82
C PHE A 137 0.85 -10.97 11.00
N GLU A 138 1.31 -12.18 11.30
CA GLU A 138 2.17 -12.49 12.45
C GLU A 138 3.63 -12.43 12.01
N PHE A 139 4.38 -11.44 12.54
CA PHE A 139 5.79 -11.23 12.22
C PHE A 139 6.68 -11.76 13.34
N LYS A 140 7.57 -12.72 13.03
CA LYS A 140 8.47 -13.33 14.02
C LYS A 140 9.76 -13.79 13.36
N GLN A 141 10.91 -13.36 13.90
CA GLN A 141 12.24 -13.86 13.49
C GLN A 141 12.51 -13.80 11.98
N GLY A 142 12.08 -12.72 11.31
CA GLY A 142 12.25 -12.56 9.87
C GLY A 142 11.24 -13.37 9.03
N GLU A 143 10.23 -13.95 9.65
CA GLU A 143 9.12 -14.61 8.97
C GLU A 143 7.82 -13.83 9.16
N LEU A 144 6.95 -13.95 8.17
CA LEU A 144 5.57 -13.48 8.18
C LEU A 144 4.65 -14.67 7.95
N THR A 145 3.68 -14.88 8.83
CA THR A 145 2.59 -15.83 8.61
C THR A 145 1.26 -15.10 8.54
N ILE A 146 0.44 -15.44 7.56
CA ILE A 146 -0.90 -14.84 7.38
C ILE A 146 -1.94 -15.88 7.79
N LYS A 147 -2.94 -15.49 8.59
CA LYS A 147 -4.04 -16.37 9.00
C LYS A 147 -5.37 -15.63 9.02
N PRO A 148 -6.48 -16.27 8.63
CA PRO A 148 -7.80 -15.73 8.92
C PRO A 148 -8.08 -15.90 10.41
N LYS A 149 -8.77 -14.93 11.00
CA LYS A 149 -9.22 -15.01 12.41
C LYS A 149 -10.44 -15.93 12.52
N GLU A 150 -11.36 -15.85 11.57
CA GLU A 150 -12.59 -16.65 11.53
C GLU A 150 -12.47 -17.86 10.56
N LYS A 151 -13.20 -18.95 10.83
CA LYS A 151 -13.30 -20.09 9.90
C LYS A 151 -14.14 -19.70 8.68
N GLY A 152 -13.71 -20.11 7.49
CA GLY A 152 -14.42 -19.82 6.23
C GLY A 152 -14.25 -18.38 5.73
N CYS A 153 -13.39 -17.60 6.39
CA CYS A 153 -13.02 -16.26 5.96
C CYS A 153 -11.80 -16.31 5.02
N GLY A 154 -11.84 -15.50 3.96
CA GLY A 154 -10.70 -15.23 3.08
C GLY A 154 -10.66 -16.15 1.88
N PHE A 155 -9.47 -16.63 1.55
CA PHE A 155 -9.21 -17.30 0.28
C PHE A 155 -9.47 -18.82 0.32
N GLY A 156 -10.03 -19.32 1.42
CA GLY A 156 -10.18 -20.76 1.69
C GLY A 156 -8.98 -21.33 2.44
N LYS A 157 -9.21 -22.29 3.33
CA LYS A 157 -8.22 -22.77 4.33
C LYS A 157 -6.89 -23.27 3.75
N ASP A 158 -6.87 -23.70 2.49
CA ASP A 158 -5.70 -24.30 1.83
C ASP A 158 -5.07 -23.35 0.79
N ALA A 159 -5.50 -22.09 0.74
CA ALA A 159 -4.95 -21.11 -0.19
C ALA A 159 -3.48 -20.79 0.12
N SER A 160 -2.67 -20.62 -0.93
CA SER A 160 -1.24 -20.34 -0.79
C SER A 160 -0.94 -19.01 -0.08
N VAL A 161 -1.94 -18.11 0.03
CA VAL A 161 -1.90 -16.89 0.85
C VAL A 161 -1.55 -17.16 2.32
N TYR A 162 -1.93 -18.33 2.86
CA TYR A 162 -1.69 -18.68 4.26
C TYR A 162 -0.35 -19.38 4.51
N SER A 163 0.59 -19.24 3.57
CA SER A 163 1.96 -19.72 3.70
C SER A 163 2.79 -18.90 4.70
N THR A 164 3.97 -19.41 5.05
CA THR A 164 5.00 -18.64 5.76
C THR A 164 5.94 -17.99 4.75
N TYR A 165 6.06 -16.68 4.83
CA TYR A 165 6.89 -15.84 3.97
C TYR A 165 8.17 -15.47 4.70
N LYS A 166 9.32 -15.54 4.01
CA LYS A 166 10.62 -15.15 4.56
C LYS A 166 10.94 -13.72 4.17
N LEU A 167 11.48 -12.93 5.09
CA LEU A 167 12.00 -11.60 4.82
C LEU A 167 13.18 -11.70 3.84
N ILE A 168 13.05 -11.03 2.70
CA ILE A 168 14.09 -10.97 1.66
C ILE A 168 14.71 -9.57 1.53
N ASN A 169 14.04 -8.55 2.08
CA ASN A 169 14.53 -7.19 2.10
C ASN A 169 13.90 -6.42 3.28
N GLU A 170 14.71 -5.88 4.18
CA GLU A 170 14.28 -5.13 5.38
C GLU A 170 14.05 -3.63 5.14
N THR A 171 14.29 -3.15 3.91
CA THR A 171 14.11 -1.73 3.57
C THR A 171 12.66 -1.41 3.22
N THR A 172 12.24 -0.17 3.47
CA THR A 172 10.92 0.32 3.05
C THR A 172 10.78 0.20 1.52
N PRO A 173 9.77 -0.55 1.03
CA PRO A 173 9.60 -0.74 -0.40
C PRO A 173 9.24 0.58 -1.09
N LYS A 174 9.97 0.94 -2.15
CA LYS A 174 9.69 2.13 -2.97
C LYS A 174 8.47 1.93 -3.87
N TYR A 175 8.24 0.70 -4.28
CA TYR A 175 7.13 0.24 -5.10
C TYR A 175 6.78 -1.19 -4.71
N PHE A 176 5.57 -1.61 -5.04
CA PHE A 176 5.12 -2.99 -5.02
C PHE A 176 5.19 -3.53 -6.45
N GLU A 177 5.65 -4.77 -6.61
CA GLU A 177 5.75 -5.41 -7.92
C GLU A 177 4.98 -6.73 -7.88
N ASN A 178 4.01 -6.88 -8.78
CA ASN A 178 3.23 -8.12 -8.87
C ASN A 178 3.98 -9.21 -9.65
N VAL A 179 3.45 -10.43 -9.70
CA VAL A 179 4.04 -11.57 -10.41
C VAL A 179 4.22 -11.33 -11.92
N GLN A 180 3.51 -10.36 -12.48
CA GLN A 180 3.62 -9.95 -13.88
C GLN A 180 4.68 -8.85 -14.10
N GLY A 181 5.34 -8.38 -13.03
CA GLY A 181 6.33 -7.30 -13.09
C GLY A 181 5.73 -5.90 -13.12
N THR A 182 4.42 -5.76 -12.95
CA THR A 182 3.75 -4.45 -12.89
C THR A 182 4.04 -3.79 -11.56
N LYS A 183 4.45 -2.52 -11.61
CA LYS A 183 4.80 -1.73 -10.43
C LYS A 183 3.64 -0.84 -10.01
N SER A 184 3.39 -0.77 -8.72
CA SER A 184 2.45 0.16 -8.09
C SER A 184 3.13 0.90 -6.94
N TYR A 185 2.84 2.18 -6.75
CA TYR A 185 3.52 3.00 -5.76
C TYR A 185 2.66 3.14 -4.49
N PRO A 186 3.21 2.88 -3.28
CA PRO A 186 2.43 2.91 -2.04
C PRO A 186 1.69 4.24 -1.83
N VAL A 187 2.36 5.36 -2.10
CA VAL A 187 1.80 6.71 -1.94
C VAL A 187 0.62 6.94 -2.90
N GLU A 188 0.73 6.49 -4.14
CA GLU A 188 -0.35 6.63 -5.12
C GLU A 188 -1.57 5.79 -4.71
N LEU A 189 -1.36 4.54 -4.30
CA LEU A 189 -2.43 3.66 -3.83
C LEU A 189 -3.13 4.22 -2.58
N ILE A 190 -2.37 4.80 -1.65
CA ILE A 190 -2.93 5.49 -0.48
C ILE A 190 -3.80 6.66 -0.94
N LEU A 191 -3.28 7.52 -1.81
CA LEU A 191 -4.03 8.69 -2.30
C LEU A 191 -5.30 8.27 -3.04
N GLU A 192 -5.24 7.25 -3.89
CA GLU A 192 -6.42 6.70 -4.59
C GLU A 192 -7.46 6.14 -3.62
N LYS A 193 -7.02 5.44 -2.57
CA LYS A 193 -7.91 4.90 -1.54
C LYS A 193 -8.70 5.99 -0.80
N TYR A 194 -8.09 7.16 -0.62
CA TYR A 194 -8.65 8.27 0.15
C TYR A 194 -9.26 9.40 -0.71
N LYS A 195 -9.23 9.30 -2.05
CA LYS A 195 -9.98 10.20 -2.94
C LYS A 195 -11.48 9.93 -2.76
N LYS A 196 -12.18 10.89 -2.15
CA LYS A 196 -13.64 10.92 -2.04
C LYS A 196 -14.29 11.41 -3.32
#